data_AF-A0A1Q4D3T5-F1
#
_entry.id   AF-A0A1Q4D3T5-F1
#
_cell.length_a   1.000
_cell.length_b   1.000
_cell.length_c   1.000
_cell.angle_alpha   90.00
_cell.angle_beta   90.00
_cell.angle_gamma   90.00
#
_symmetry.space_group_name_H-M   'P 1'
#
loop_
_entity.id
_entity.type
_entity.pdbx_description
1 polymer ?
#
loop_
_entity_poly.entity_id
_entity_poly.type
_entity_poly.pdbx_seq_one_letter_code
_entity_poly.pdbx_strand_id
1 'polypeptide(L)'
;MAREITDVQRLYLVCTAYQAQMAWREALERGEDPAVAGESLAGLPEVSAMDAIEANRRLVEVLLRWRRDAVLAARATGSTWTAIGAALGTTKQRAHAWFRPAATP
;
A
#
# COMPACT_ATOMS: atom_id res chain seq x y z
N MET A 1 13.90 7.59 8.81
CA MET A 1 12.86 6.62 9.21
C MET A 1 11.60 7.30 9.72
N ALA A 2 11.63 8.09 10.81
CA ALA A 2 10.41 8.73 11.35
C ALA A 2 9.62 9.56 10.31
N ARG A 3 10.30 10.39 9.50
CA ARG A 3 9.67 11.16 8.42
C ARG A 3 8.99 10.29 7.35
N GLU A 4 9.63 9.19 6.92
CA GLU A 4 9.07 8.29 5.91
C GLU A 4 7.82 7.57 6.44
N ILE A 5 7.80 7.19 7.72
CA ILE A 5 6.62 6.61 8.36
C ILE A 5 5.46 7.62 8.39
N THR A 6 5.73 8.87 8.77
CA THR A 6 4.71 9.94 8.75
C THR A 6 4.18 10.19 7.34
N ASP A 7 5.05 10.18 6.33
CA ASP A 7 4.64 10.35 4.94
C ASP A 7 3.79 9.16 4.45
N VAL A 8 4.14 7.92 4.81
CA VAL A 8 3.31 6.73 4.53
C VAL A 8 1.95 6.83 5.19
N GLN A 9 1.88 7.27 6.45
CA GLN A 9 0.61 7.48 7.14
C GLN A 9 -0.26 8.50 6.41
N ARG A 10 0.33 9.62 5.96
CA ARG A 10 -0.39 10.63 5.18
C ARG A 10 -0.91 10.05 3.86
N LEU A 11 -0.09 9.31 3.12
CA LEU A 11 -0.50 8.69 1.85
C LEU A 11 -1.63 7.67 2.07
N TYR A 12 -1.54 6.86 3.11
CA TYR A 12 -2.59 5.90 3.48
C TYR A 12 -3.91 6.59 3.85
N LEU A 13 -3.86 7.72 4.57
CA LEU A 13 -5.04 8.51 4.90
C LEU A 13 -5.74 9.06 3.65
N VAL A 14 -5.00 9.53 2.63
CA VAL A 14 -5.59 9.97 1.35
C VAL A 14 -6.33 8.80 0.68
N CYS A 15 -5.69 7.63 0.60
CA CYS A 15 -6.32 6.46 -0.02
C CYS A 15 -7.59 6.03 0.73
N THR A 16 -7.56 5.99 2.05
CA THR A 16 -8.71 5.55 2.86
C THR A 16 -9.84 6.56 2.89
N ALA A 17 -9.54 7.87 2.89
CA ALA A 17 -10.56 8.91 2.73
C ALA A 17 -11.31 8.78 1.40
N TYR A 18 -10.58 8.57 0.29
CA TYR A 18 -11.20 8.35 -1.02
C TYR A 18 -12.09 7.10 -1.03
N GLN A 19 -11.62 5.98 -0.47
CA GLN A 19 -12.44 4.76 -0.39
C GLN A 19 -13.70 4.96 0.46
N ALA A 20 -13.60 5.70 1.57
CA ALA A 20 -14.75 6.04 2.39
C ALA A 20 -15.76 6.92 1.63
N GLN A 21 -15.29 7.91 0.86
CA GLN A 21 -16.16 8.73 0.01
C GLN A 21 -16.93 7.89 -1.01
N MET A 22 -16.24 6.94 -1.66
CA MET A 22 -16.87 6.04 -2.63
C MET A 22 -17.91 5.14 -1.97
N ALA A 23 -17.61 4.58 -0.79
CA ALA A 23 -18.55 3.74 -0.05
C ALA A 23 -19.83 4.49 0.33
N TRP A 24 -19.71 5.73 0.82
CA TRP A 24 -20.89 6.54 1.18
C TRP A 24 -21.68 7.02 -0.04
N ARG A 25 -21.02 7.34 -1.16
CA ARG A 25 -21.71 7.64 -2.42
C ARG A 25 -22.49 6.43 -2.94
N GLU A 26 -21.90 5.25 -2.91
CA GLU A 26 -22.57 4.01 -3.29
C GLU A 26 -23.74 3.67 -2.35
N ALA A 27 -23.62 3.97 -1.05
CA ALA A 27 -24.72 3.83 -0.10
C ALA A 27 -25.91 4.73 -0.47
N LEU A 28 -25.66 5.99 -0.86
CA LEU A 28 -26.70 6.91 -1.36
C LEU A 28 -27.36 6.38 -2.63
N GLU A 29 -26.57 5.86 -3.57
CA GLU A 29 -27.08 5.27 -4.82
C GLU A 29 -27.95 4.03 -4.57
N ARG A 30 -27.63 3.25 -3.53
CA ARG A 30 -28.41 2.08 -3.09
C ARG A 30 -29.68 2.44 -2.29
N GLY A 31 -29.93 3.73 -2.04
CA GLY A 31 -31.10 4.20 -1.31
C GLY A 31 -31.01 4.00 0.21
N GLU A 32 -29.80 3.91 0.77
CA GLU A 32 -29.62 3.99 2.22
C GLU A 32 -29.99 5.38 2.76
N ASP A 33 -30.09 5.52 4.08
CA ASP A 33 -30.54 6.75 4.73
C ASP A 33 -29.69 7.96 4.28
N PRO A 34 -30.28 8.92 3.55
CA PRO A 34 -29.54 10.05 3.00
C PRO A 34 -29.05 11.02 4.07
N ALA A 35 -29.66 11.06 5.25
CA ALA A 35 -29.19 11.88 6.36
C ALA A 35 -27.86 11.33 6.89
N VAL A 36 -27.80 10.01 7.15
CA VAL A 36 -26.59 9.34 7.66
C VAL A 36 -25.47 9.38 6.62
N ALA A 37 -25.76 9.00 5.37
CA ALA A 37 -24.73 8.95 4.32
C ALA A 37 -24.26 10.35 3.91
N GLY A 38 -25.17 11.33 3.89
CA GLY A 38 -24.84 12.73 3.62
C GLY A 38 -23.96 13.36 4.71
N GLU A 39 -24.31 13.17 5.99
CA GLU A 39 -23.50 13.63 7.13
C GLU A 39 -22.12 12.97 7.13
N SER A 40 -22.07 11.67 6.87
CA SER A 40 -20.80 10.92 6.81
C SER A 40 -19.90 11.41 5.67
N LEU A 41 -20.46 11.72 4.50
CA LEU A 41 -19.70 12.27 3.38
C LEU A 41 -19.19 13.69 3.67
N ALA A 42 -20.00 14.53 4.32
CA ALA A 42 -19.61 15.88 4.71
C ALA A 42 -18.48 15.92 5.76
N GLY A 43 -18.36 14.88 6.59
CA GLY A 43 -17.29 14.74 7.57
C GLY A 43 -15.94 14.29 6.99
N LEU A 44 -15.89 13.89 5.71
CA LEU A 44 -14.66 13.39 5.07
C LEU A 44 -13.91 14.52 4.34
N PRO A 45 -12.56 14.50 4.35
CA PRO A 45 -11.79 15.43 3.54
C PRO A 45 -12.06 15.17 2.06
N GLU A 46 -12.28 16.22 1.27
CA GLU A 46 -12.48 16.09 -0.18
C GLU A 46 -11.19 15.57 -0.84
N VAL A 47 -11.27 14.39 -1.47
CA VAL A 47 -10.13 13.74 -2.12
C VAL A 47 -10.58 13.33 -3.53
N SER A 48 -9.81 13.74 -4.54
CA SER A 48 -10.11 13.34 -5.91
C SER A 48 -9.59 11.93 -6.20
N ALA A 49 -10.13 11.28 -7.24
CA ALA A 49 -9.61 10.00 -7.72
C ALA A 49 -8.12 10.12 -8.13
N MET A 50 -7.71 11.26 -8.67
CA MET A 50 -6.32 11.50 -9.05
C MET A 50 -5.38 11.59 -7.85
N ASP A 51 -5.82 12.22 -6.76
CA ASP A 51 -5.06 12.26 -5.50
C ASP A 51 -4.87 10.87 -4.93
N ALA A 52 -5.92 10.04 -4.96
CA ALA A 52 -5.86 8.66 -4.53
C ALA A 52 -4.92 7.82 -5.41
N ILE A 53 -4.93 8.01 -6.73
CA ILE A 53 -4.00 7.32 -7.65
C ILE A 53 -2.55 7.69 -7.32
N GLU A 54 -2.25 8.97 -7.17
CA GLU A 54 -0.90 9.43 -6.87
C GLU A 54 -0.44 8.96 -5.48
N ALA A 55 -1.33 8.99 -4.49
CA ALA A 55 -1.04 8.46 -3.16
C ALA A 55 -0.74 6.95 -3.19
N ASN A 56 -1.53 6.17 -3.92
CA ASN A 56 -1.31 4.73 -4.11
C ASN A 56 0.04 4.45 -4.77
N ARG A 57 0.38 5.17 -5.86
CA ARG A 57 1.67 5.00 -6.55
C ARG A 57 2.84 5.19 -5.59
N ARG A 58 2.84 6.29 -4.83
CA ARG A 58 3.90 6.58 -3.84
C ARG A 58 3.96 5.55 -2.72
N LEU A 59 2.80 5.10 -2.23
CA LEU A 59 2.72 4.08 -1.19
C LEU A 59 3.31 2.75 -1.68
N VAL A 60 2.97 2.32 -2.88
CA VAL A 60 3.54 1.11 -3.51
C VAL A 60 5.06 1.23 -3.65
N GLU A 61 5.58 2.37 -4.09
CA GLU A 61 7.03 2.59 -4.20
C GLU A 61 7.74 2.41 -2.85
N VAL A 62 7.17 2.95 -1.76
CA VAL A 62 7.73 2.78 -0.41
C VAL A 62 7.68 1.32 0.02
N LEU A 63 6.51 0.66 -0.12
CA LEU A 63 6.34 -0.73 0.27
C LEU A 63 7.25 -1.69 -0.52
N LEU A 64 7.50 -1.39 -1.79
CA LEU A 64 8.45 -2.16 -2.61
C LEU A 64 9.88 -2.03 -2.09
N ARG A 65 10.31 -0.83 -1.66
CA ARG A 65 11.62 -0.63 -1.03
C ARG A 65 11.71 -1.37 0.30
N TRP A 66 10.75 -1.19 1.20
CA TRP A 66 10.75 -1.87 2.49
C TRP A 66 10.74 -3.39 2.36
N ARG A 67 9.99 -3.93 1.39
CA ARG A 67 10.01 -5.36 1.08
C ARG A 67 11.41 -5.82 0.65
N ARG A 68 12.09 -5.04 -0.18
CA ARG A 68 13.48 -5.34 -0.59
C ARG A 68 14.41 -5.35 0.62
N ASP A 69 14.34 -4.34 1.47
CA ASP A 69 15.20 -4.22 2.65
C ASP A 69 14.96 -5.39 3.62
N ALA A 70 13.70 -5.76 3.85
CA ALA A 70 13.33 -6.91 4.67
C ALA A 70 13.86 -8.23 4.08
N VAL A 71 13.77 -8.43 2.76
CA VAL A 71 14.33 -9.62 2.09
C VAL A 71 15.86 -9.67 2.23
N LEU A 72 16.55 -8.56 2.05
CA LEU A 72 18.01 -8.49 2.19
C LEU A 72 18.43 -8.75 3.64
N ALA A 73 17.74 -8.19 4.62
CA ALA A 73 17.97 -8.44 6.04
C ALA A 73 17.74 -9.93 6.38
N ALA A 74 16.65 -10.54 5.90
CA ALA A 74 16.38 -11.96 6.09
C ALA A 74 17.47 -12.85 5.48
N ARG A 75 18.00 -12.47 4.30
CA ARG A 75 19.14 -13.16 3.69
C ARG A 75 20.41 -13.03 4.53
N ALA A 76 20.69 -11.84 5.06
CA ALA A 76 21.84 -11.59 5.91
C ALA A 76 21.80 -12.39 7.22
N THR A 77 20.61 -12.67 7.75
CA THR A 77 20.42 -13.50 8.96
C THR A 77 20.27 -15.00 8.67
N GLY A 78 20.50 -15.44 7.42
CA GLY A 78 20.58 -16.85 7.05
C GLY A 78 19.29 -17.47 6.50
N SER A 79 18.21 -16.71 6.34
CA SER A 79 16.96 -17.24 5.77
C SER A 79 17.17 -17.73 4.34
N THR A 80 16.66 -18.92 4.02
CA THR A 80 16.82 -19.51 2.68
C THR A 80 15.92 -18.84 1.64
N TRP A 81 16.30 -18.88 0.36
CA TRP A 81 15.44 -18.42 -0.73
C TRP A 81 14.12 -19.19 -0.84
N THR A 82 14.08 -20.44 -0.38
CA THR A 82 12.85 -21.22 -0.29
C THR A 82 11.90 -20.61 0.74
N ALA A 83 12.37 -20.29 1.94
CA ALA A 83 11.56 -19.66 2.97
C ALA A 83 11.08 -18.25 2.56
N ILE A 84 11.98 -17.47 1.96
CA ILE A 84 11.64 -16.13 1.44
C ILE A 84 10.60 -16.22 0.31
N GLY A 85 10.76 -17.16 -0.61
CA GLY A 85 9.78 -17.40 -1.67
C GLY A 85 8.39 -17.73 -1.11
N ALA A 86 8.33 -18.63 -0.13
CA ALA A 86 7.09 -18.99 0.55
C ALA A 86 6.42 -17.76 1.22
N ALA A 87 7.18 -16.94 1.95
CA ALA A 87 6.66 -15.72 2.57
C ALA A 87 6.14 -14.68 1.57
N LEU A 88 6.72 -14.65 0.36
CA LEU A 88 6.31 -13.77 -0.74
C LEU A 88 5.19 -14.36 -1.62
N GLY A 89 4.73 -15.59 -1.35
CA GLY A 89 3.75 -16.29 -2.19
C GLY A 89 4.28 -16.62 -3.59
N THR A 90 5.57 -16.93 -3.72
CA THR A 90 6.26 -17.16 -5.00
C THR A 90 7.26 -18.31 -4.91
N THR A 91 7.86 -18.71 -6.04
CA THR A 91 8.88 -19.76 -6.06
C THR A 91 10.25 -19.24 -5.61
N LYS A 92 11.13 -20.14 -5.13
CA LYS A 92 12.50 -19.77 -4.75
C LYS A 92 13.27 -19.11 -5.91
N GLN A 93 13.08 -19.59 -7.15
CA GLN A 93 13.76 -19.07 -8.34
C GLN A 93 13.29 -17.65 -8.64
N ARG A 94 11.99 -17.39 -8.53
CA ARG A 94 11.41 -16.06 -8.76
C ARG A 94 11.82 -15.08 -7.67
N ALA A 95 11.83 -15.50 -6.40
CA ALA A 95 12.34 -14.69 -5.30
C ALA A 95 13.83 -14.35 -5.47
N HIS A 96 14.66 -15.34 -5.82
CA HIS A 96 16.08 -15.13 -6.09
C HIS A 96 16.29 -14.16 -7.26
N ALA A 97 15.54 -14.32 -8.36
CA ALA A 97 15.66 -13.44 -9.53
C ALA A 97 15.28 -11.98 -9.21
N TRP A 98 14.25 -11.76 -8.39
CA TRP A 98 13.79 -10.41 -8.03
C TRP A 98 14.75 -9.63 -7.13
N PHE A 99 15.47 -10.32 -6.24
CA PHE A 99 16.21 -9.67 -5.16
C PHE A 99 17.72 -9.93 -5.19
N ARG A 100 18.23 -10.72 -6.14
CA ARG A 100 19.67 -10.82 -6.36
C ARG A 100 20.22 -9.45 -6.78
N PRO A 101 21.34 -8.99 -6.20
CA PRO A 101 22.04 -7.81 -6.71
C PRO A 101 22.34 -7.99 -8.21
N ALA A 102 22.28 -6.89 -8.98
CA ALA A 102 22.85 -6.93 -10.33
C ALA A 102 24.31 -7.37 -10.21
N ALA A 103 24.75 -8.30 -11.06
CA ALA A 103 26.17 -8.61 -11.14
C ALA A 103 26.87 -7.31 -11.58
N THR A 104 27.67 -6.71 -10.71
CA THR A 104 28.58 -5.65 -11.10
C THR A 104 29.56 -6.26 -12.10
N PRO A 105 29.65 -5.74 -13.35
CA PRO A 105 30.68 -6.18 -14.30
C PRO A 105 32.09 -5.83 -13.79
#